data_AF-A0A0K2Y1G4-F1
#
_entry.id   AF-A0A0K2Y1G4-F1
#
_cell.length_a   1.000
_cell.length_b   1.000
_cell.length_c   1.000
_cell.angle_alpha   90.00
_cell.angle_beta   90.00
_cell.angle_gamma   90.00
#
_symmetry.space_group_name_H-M   'P 1'
#
loop_
_entity.id
_entity.type
_entity.pdbx_description
1 polymer ?
#
loop_
_entity_poly.entity_id
_entity_poly.type
_entity_poly.pdbx_seq_one_letter_code
_entity_poly.pdbx_strand_id
1 'polypeptide(L)'
;MGQLDLIMEFFKANPHRDIAHLEVVDWVVKTYQERTGKVFRDPDRGIRSLHQQGKLIKVSKGVYRYDPNFVLHPNLEDFSPALKKQILERDEHKCVICGAGEKEGVELHVDHIKPKDLGGKATLENGQTLCAKHNFLKKNFNQTETGKKMFLRLLESAQEAQELELVAFLEEILSVYEKHGINGHVVWKKPDLGTEN
;
A
#
# COMPACT_ATOMS: atom_id res chain seq x y z
N MET A 1 5.74 7.20 32.70
CA MET A 1 6.47 6.59 31.58
C MET A 1 5.49 5.73 30.78
N GLY A 2 5.20 6.12 29.54
CA GLY A 2 4.35 5.32 28.66
C GLY A 2 5.08 4.08 28.14
N GLN A 3 4.32 3.05 27.73
CA GLN A 3 4.89 1.83 27.13
C GLN A 3 5.62 2.13 25.80
N LEU A 4 5.09 3.06 25.00
CA LEU A 4 5.74 3.52 23.75
C LEU A 4 7.03 4.30 24.00
N ASP A 5 7.08 5.10 25.06
CA ASP A 5 8.28 5.87 25.43
C ASP A 5 9.44 4.92 25.74
N LEU A 6 9.15 3.82 26.45
CA LEU A 6 10.16 2.81 26.80
C LEU A 6 10.67 2.04 25.58
N ILE A 7 9.79 1.72 24.61
CA ILE A 7 10.24 1.14 23.34
C ILE A 7 11.16 2.12 22.61
N MET A 8 10.80 3.40 22.55
CA MET A 8 11.64 4.41 21.91
C MET A 8 12.96 4.65 22.65
N GLU A 9 12.99 4.54 23.98
CA GLU A 9 14.20 4.59 24.79
C GLU A 9 15.20 3.51 24.36
N PHE A 10 14.72 2.26 24.22
CA PHE A 10 15.55 1.14 23.78
C PHE A 10 16.18 1.39 22.40
N PHE A 11 15.37 1.83 21.44
CA PHE A 11 15.82 2.10 20.08
C PHE A 11 16.78 3.30 20.00
N LYS A 12 16.55 4.35 20.79
CA LYS A 12 17.47 5.50 20.87
C LYS A 12 18.81 5.14 21.49
N ALA A 13 18.85 4.17 22.41
CA ALA A 13 20.08 3.63 22.98
C ALA A 13 20.84 2.72 21.99
N ASN A 14 20.18 2.25 20.93
CA ASN A 14 20.74 1.36 19.90
C ASN A 14 20.54 1.94 18.48
N PRO A 15 21.06 3.14 18.17
CA PRO A 15 20.87 3.76 16.86
C PRO A 15 21.62 2.98 15.76
N HIS A 16 21.14 3.07 14.53
CA HIS A 16 21.66 2.45 13.31
C HIS A 16 21.72 0.91 13.30
N ARG A 17 21.22 0.25 14.34
CA ARG A 17 21.24 -1.21 14.46
C ARG A 17 19.93 -1.81 13.97
N ASP A 18 20.04 -2.91 13.23
CA ASP A 18 18.89 -3.71 12.81
C ASP A 18 18.54 -4.68 13.94
N ILE A 19 17.39 -4.46 14.58
CA ILE A 19 17.00 -5.14 15.82
C ILE A 19 15.77 -5.99 15.59
N ALA A 20 15.84 -7.27 15.94
CA ALA A 20 14.69 -8.17 15.93
C ALA A 20 13.71 -7.80 17.05
N HIS A 21 12.41 -7.85 16.77
CA HIS A 21 11.36 -7.48 17.72
C HIS A 21 11.46 -8.22 19.06
N LEU A 22 11.86 -9.51 19.05
CA LEU A 22 12.04 -10.31 20.27
C LEU A 22 13.04 -9.67 21.24
N GLU A 23 14.16 -9.13 20.75
CA GLU A 23 15.16 -8.48 21.59
C GLU A 23 14.57 -7.24 22.30
N VAL A 24 13.81 -6.44 21.55
CA VAL A 24 13.12 -5.27 22.11
C VAL A 24 12.08 -5.72 23.13
N VAL A 25 11.26 -6.72 22.79
CA VAL A 25 10.19 -7.28 23.62
C VAL A 25 10.76 -7.75 24.97
N ASP A 26 11.82 -8.55 24.94
CA ASP A 26 12.45 -9.09 26.15
C ASP A 26 12.95 -7.98 27.07
N TRP A 27 13.59 -6.95 26.49
CA TRP A 27 14.09 -5.82 27.26
C TRP A 27 12.97 -4.94 27.82
N VAL A 28 11.96 -4.57 27.02
CA VAL A 28 10.89 -3.64 27.45
C VAL A 28 9.96 -4.28 28.46
N VAL A 29 9.65 -5.59 28.34
CA VAL A 29 8.80 -6.30 29.30
C VAL A 29 9.47 -6.33 30.67
N LYS A 30 10.74 -6.73 30.72
CA LYS A 30 11.53 -6.75 31.96
C LYS A 30 11.67 -5.35 32.57
N THR A 31 12.14 -4.39 31.78
CA THR A 31 12.43 -3.03 32.25
C THR A 31 11.17 -2.30 32.71
N TYR A 32 10.02 -2.51 32.05
CA TYR A 32 8.76 -1.91 32.46
C TYR A 32 8.25 -2.47 33.78
N GLN A 33 8.37 -3.78 33.99
CA GLN A 33 8.00 -4.43 35.24
C GLN A 33 8.88 -3.94 36.40
N GLU A 34 10.20 -3.85 36.20
CA GLU A 34 11.14 -3.34 37.22
C GLU A 34 10.87 -1.88 37.58
N ARG A 35 10.59 -1.01 36.59
CA ARG A 35 10.41 0.43 36.81
C ARG A 35 9.01 0.81 37.32
N THR A 36 7.98 0.04 36.99
CA THR A 36 6.58 0.43 37.24
C THR A 36 5.78 -0.56 38.08
N GLY A 37 6.30 -1.78 38.28
CA GLY A 37 5.58 -2.90 38.90
C GLY A 37 4.43 -3.44 38.04
N LYS A 38 4.22 -2.92 36.82
CA LYS A 38 3.11 -3.32 35.93
C LYS A 38 3.60 -4.19 34.78
N VAL A 39 2.67 -4.96 34.21
CA VAL A 39 2.94 -5.79 33.02
C VAL A 39 2.90 -4.94 31.76
N PHE A 40 3.92 -5.08 30.90
CA PHE A 40 3.91 -4.49 29.56
C PHE A 40 2.88 -5.22 28.69
N ARG A 41 2.00 -4.50 28.00
CA ARG A 41 0.96 -5.09 27.14
C ARG A 41 1.28 -4.85 25.67
N ASP A 42 1.26 -5.93 24.88
CA ASP A 42 1.43 -5.92 23.42
C ASP A 42 2.62 -5.06 22.89
N PRO A 43 3.87 -5.43 23.25
CA PRO A 43 5.07 -4.72 22.77
C PRO A 43 5.14 -4.65 21.23
N ASP A 44 4.76 -5.73 20.55
CA ASP A 44 4.76 -5.79 19.09
C ASP A 44 3.84 -4.76 18.44
N ARG A 45 2.64 -4.53 19.00
CA ARG A 45 1.78 -3.44 18.53
C ARG A 45 2.43 -2.08 18.74
N GLY A 46 3.12 -1.89 19.86
CA GLY A 46 3.88 -0.67 20.14
C GLY A 46 4.96 -0.41 19.08
N ILE A 47 5.77 -1.41 18.77
CA ILE A 47 6.83 -1.32 17.74
C ILE A 47 6.22 -1.01 16.36
N ARG A 48 5.13 -1.70 15.98
CA ARG A 48 4.42 -1.43 14.71
C ARG A 48 3.86 -0.01 14.65
N SER A 49 3.32 0.50 15.75
CA SER A 49 2.79 1.86 15.83
C SER A 49 3.90 2.89 15.61
N LEU A 50 5.08 2.69 16.22
CA LEU A 50 6.23 3.58 16.05
C LEU A 50 6.77 3.57 14.61
N HIS A 51 6.76 2.41 13.95
CA HIS A 51 7.05 2.33 12.52
C HIS A 51 6.01 3.12 11.68
N GLN A 52 4.71 2.95 11.95
CA GLN A 52 3.64 3.67 11.24
C GLN A 52 3.73 5.19 11.43
N GLN A 53 4.19 5.64 12.59
CA GLN A 53 4.46 7.06 12.88
C GLN A 53 5.76 7.56 12.22
N GLY A 54 6.55 6.69 11.61
CA GLY A 54 7.84 6.99 10.99
C GLY A 54 8.97 7.24 11.98
N LYS A 55 8.86 6.72 13.20
CA LYS A 55 9.96 6.75 14.17
C LYS A 55 10.95 5.61 13.99
N LEU A 56 10.52 4.50 13.37
CA LEU A 56 11.34 3.32 13.12
C LEU A 56 11.28 2.94 11.64
N ILE A 57 12.40 2.43 11.12
CA ILE A 57 12.51 1.85 9.78
C ILE A 57 12.25 0.36 9.90
N LYS A 58 11.33 -0.19 9.12
CA LYS A 58 11.17 -1.65 9.02
C LYS A 58 12.15 -2.17 7.97
N VAL A 59 13.18 -2.86 8.43
CA VAL A 59 14.23 -3.43 7.57
C VAL A 59 13.72 -4.71 6.90
N SER A 60 13.05 -5.56 7.67
CA SER A 60 12.43 -6.80 7.19
C SER A 60 11.30 -7.25 8.13
N LYS A 61 10.74 -8.43 7.92
CA LYS A 61 9.65 -8.95 8.77
C LYS A 61 10.16 -9.14 10.21
N GLY A 62 9.68 -8.29 11.12
CA GLY A 62 10.01 -8.37 12.55
C GLY A 62 11.37 -7.77 12.91
N VAL A 63 12.02 -7.03 12.00
CA VAL A 63 13.29 -6.34 12.24
C VAL A 63 13.12 -4.85 11.99
N TYR A 64 13.50 -4.04 12.97
CA TYR A 64 13.34 -2.59 12.96
C TYR A 64 14.65 -1.89 13.31
N ARG A 65 14.85 -0.70 12.76
CA ARG A 65 16.00 0.15 13.03
C ARG A 65 15.54 1.55 13.40
N TYR A 66 16.20 2.15 14.38
CA TYR A 66 16.13 3.58 14.63
C TYR A 66 17.37 4.25 14.07
N ASP A 67 17.19 5.33 13.34
CA ASP A 67 18.27 6.13 12.82
C ASP A 67 17.92 7.61 13.06
N PRO A 68 18.68 8.33 13.89
CA PRO A 68 18.38 9.72 14.24
C PRO A 68 18.50 10.69 13.06
N ASN A 69 19.27 10.32 12.03
CA ASN A 69 19.44 11.09 10.80
C ASN A 69 18.44 10.64 9.72
N PHE A 70 17.72 9.55 9.96
CA PHE A 70 16.71 9.06 9.06
C PHE A 70 15.43 9.87 9.24
N VAL A 71 15.23 10.80 8.32
CA VAL A 71 13.98 11.52 8.14
C VAL A 71 13.00 10.57 7.45
N LEU A 72 12.31 9.72 8.22
CA LEU A 72 11.09 9.11 7.71
C LEU A 72 10.07 10.26 7.62
N HIS A 73 9.53 10.44 6.42
CA HIS A 73 8.70 11.56 5.93
C HIS A 73 9.50 12.65 5.22
N PRO A 74 9.81 12.50 3.90
CA PRO A 74 9.62 13.68 3.05
C PRO A 74 8.16 14.06 3.28
N ASN A 75 7.86 15.27 3.78
CA ASN A 75 6.50 15.78 4.00
C ASN A 75 5.50 15.08 3.06
N LEU A 76 4.84 14.02 3.55
CA LEU A 76 3.82 13.32 2.78
C LEU A 76 2.59 14.16 2.99
N GLU A 77 2.58 15.32 2.32
CA GLU A 77 1.48 16.27 2.37
C GLU A 77 0.21 15.50 2.05
N ASP A 78 -0.72 15.48 3.00
CA ASP A 78 -2.08 15.03 2.70
C ASP A 78 -2.82 16.19 2.04
N PHE A 79 -3.86 15.89 1.27
CA PHE A 79 -4.66 16.95 0.66
C PHE A 79 -5.28 17.84 1.74
N SER A 80 -5.15 19.15 1.57
CA SER A 80 -5.86 20.11 2.43
C SER A 80 -7.38 19.94 2.26
N PRO A 81 -8.21 20.29 3.26
CA PRO A 81 -9.67 20.22 3.12
C PRO A 81 -10.21 20.97 1.90
N ALA A 82 -9.61 22.14 1.58
CA ALA A 82 -9.95 22.90 0.39
C ALA A 82 -9.63 22.14 -0.89
N LEU A 83 -8.47 21.48 -0.95
CA LEU A 83 -8.06 20.70 -2.11
C LEU A 83 -8.92 19.43 -2.26
N LYS A 84 -9.26 18.75 -1.15
CA LYS A 84 -10.20 17.61 -1.17
C LYS A 84 -11.55 18.01 -1.76
N LYS A 85 -12.07 19.19 -1.40
CA LYS A 85 -13.30 19.72 -1.96
C LYS A 85 -13.18 20.00 -3.47
N GLN A 86 -12.10 20.63 -3.92
CA GLN A 86 -11.85 20.88 -5.34
C GLN A 86 -11.76 19.58 -6.17
N ILE A 87 -11.12 18.54 -5.63
CA ILE A 87 -11.02 17.23 -6.28
C ILE A 87 -12.42 16.60 -6.41
N LEU A 88 -13.22 16.63 -5.35
CA LEU A 88 -14.59 16.11 -5.38
C LEU A 88 -15.49 16.87 -6.37
N GLU A 89 -15.38 18.20 -6.43
CA GLU A 89 -16.13 19.03 -7.38
C GLU A 89 -15.72 18.73 -8.83
N ARG A 90 -14.41 18.62 -9.10
CA ARG A 90 -13.88 18.23 -10.42
C ARG A 90 -14.39 16.86 -10.86
N ASP A 91 -14.45 15.91 -9.94
CA ASP A 91 -14.88 14.53 -10.21
C ASP A 91 -16.41 14.36 -10.11
N GLU A 92 -17.17 15.47 -10.09
CA GLU A 92 -18.63 15.49 -9.99
C GLU A 92 -19.21 14.70 -8.81
N HIS A 93 -18.47 14.60 -7.71
CA HIS A 93 -18.81 13.74 -6.56
C HIS A 93 -19.11 12.29 -6.98
N LYS A 94 -18.31 11.76 -7.90
CA LYS A 94 -18.40 10.38 -8.38
C LYS A 94 -17.04 9.72 -8.37
N CYS A 95 -17.04 8.40 -8.23
CA CYS A 95 -15.83 7.61 -8.41
C CYS A 95 -15.35 7.70 -9.87
N VAL A 96 -14.11 8.14 -10.10
CA VAL A 96 -13.55 8.28 -11.46
C VAL A 96 -13.39 6.94 -12.20
N ILE A 97 -13.45 5.81 -11.47
CA ILE A 97 -13.31 4.47 -12.04
C ILE A 97 -14.66 3.86 -12.44
N CYS A 98 -15.71 4.04 -11.64
CA CYS A 98 -17.00 3.36 -11.87
C CYS A 98 -18.21 4.29 -11.94
N GLY A 99 -18.03 5.60 -11.80
CA GLY A 99 -19.09 6.60 -11.89
C GLY A 99 -20.07 6.65 -10.72
N ALA A 100 -19.99 5.72 -9.77
CA ALA A 100 -20.87 5.71 -8.59
C ALA A 100 -20.55 6.87 -7.64
N GLY A 101 -21.58 7.56 -7.18
CA GLY A 101 -21.52 8.66 -6.22
C GLY A 101 -22.46 8.44 -5.03
N GLU A 102 -22.75 9.52 -4.32
CA GLU A 102 -23.57 9.45 -3.09
C GLU A 102 -25.00 8.93 -3.36
N LYS A 103 -25.55 9.18 -4.55
CA LYS A 103 -26.88 8.71 -4.96
C LYS A 103 -26.99 7.18 -5.00
N GLU A 104 -25.89 6.51 -5.30
CA GLU A 104 -25.77 5.04 -5.31
C GLU A 104 -25.40 4.49 -3.92
N GLY A 105 -25.37 5.33 -2.88
CA GLY A 105 -25.09 4.94 -1.50
C GLY A 105 -23.63 4.56 -1.24
N VAL A 106 -22.70 4.97 -2.10
CA VAL A 106 -21.27 4.66 -1.92
C VAL A 106 -20.54 5.77 -1.19
N GLU A 107 -19.68 5.39 -0.24
CA GLU A 107 -18.76 6.32 0.41
C GLU A 107 -17.63 6.68 -0.55
N LEU A 108 -17.35 7.97 -0.69
CA LEU A 108 -16.29 8.52 -1.54
C LEU A 108 -15.07 8.92 -0.72
N HIS A 109 -13.90 8.65 -1.28
CA HIS A 109 -12.62 9.00 -0.72
C HIS A 109 -11.79 9.75 -1.74
N VAL A 110 -11.06 10.77 -1.29
CA VAL A 110 -10.03 11.43 -2.09
C VAL A 110 -8.70 10.74 -1.83
N ASP A 111 -8.07 10.24 -2.89
CA ASP A 111 -6.80 9.53 -2.82
C ASP A 111 -5.83 10.02 -3.90
N HIS A 112 -4.54 9.73 -3.71
CA HIS A 112 -3.49 10.12 -4.66
C HIS A 112 -3.44 9.15 -5.84
N ILE A 113 -3.29 9.62 -7.09
CA ILE A 113 -3.05 8.76 -8.27
C ILE A 113 -1.70 8.06 -8.12
N LYS A 114 -0.62 8.83 -8.03
CA LYS A 114 0.69 8.35 -7.61
C LYS A 114 0.72 8.28 -6.08
N PRO A 115 0.93 7.10 -5.46
CA PRO A 115 1.00 6.96 -4.02
C PRO A 115 2.05 7.88 -3.39
N LYS A 116 1.75 8.40 -2.20
CA LYS A 116 2.60 9.33 -1.44
C LYS A 116 3.99 8.72 -1.15
N ASP A 117 4.02 7.44 -0.81
CA ASP A 117 5.18 6.59 -0.58
C ASP A 117 6.06 6.40 -1.82
N LEU A 118 5.51 6.62 -3.03
CA LEU A 118 6.25 6.66 -4.29
C LEU A 118 6.58 8.10 -4.73
N GLY A 119 6.43 9.09 -3.85
CA GLY A 119 6.68 10.50 -4.13
C GLY A 119 5.55 11.20 -4.88
N GLY A 120 4.30 10.77 -4.68
CA GLY A 120 3.12 11.52 -5.11
C GLY A 120 2.90 12.76 -4.27
N LYS A 121 2.66 13.91 -4.92
CA LYS A 121 2.39 15.20 -4.26
C LYS A 121 0.88 15.41 -4.04
N ALA A 122 0.49 16.15 -3.01
CA ALA A 122 -0.90 16.56 -2.81
C ALA A 122 -1.25 17.75 -3.72
N THR A 123 -1.47 17.48 -5.01
CA THR A 123 -1.94 18.48 -5.98
C THR A 123 -3.28 18.06 -6.57
N LEU A 124 -3.98 19.00 -7.20
CA LEU A 124 -5.28 18.71 -7.83
C LEU A 124 -5.13 17.61 -8.88
N GLU A 125 -4.06 17.64 -9.68
CA GLU A 125 -3.79 16.71 -10.77
C GLU A 125 -3.47 15.30 -10.26
N ASN A 126 -2.82 15.19 -9.11
CA ASN A 126 -2.51 13.90 -8.50
C ASN A 126 -3.63 13.41 -7.55
N GLY A 127 -4.71 14.17 -7.37
CA GLY A 127 -5.89 13.76 -6.61
C GLY A 127 -6.92 13.05 -7.50
N GLN A 128 -7.60 12.05 -6.95
CA GLN A 128 -8.74 11.38 -7.57
C GLN A 128 -9.79 10.98 -6.54
N THR A 129 -11.05 10.98 -6.95
CA THR A 129 -12.19 10.51 -6.15
C THR A 129 -12.45 9.03 -6.43
N LEU A 130 -12.40 8.19 -5.40
CA LEU A 130 -12.64 6.75 -5.46
C LEU A 130 -13.75 6.34 -4.49
N CYS A 131 -14.64 5.43 -4.91
CA CYS A 131 -15.54 4.78 -3.97
C CYS A 131 -14.77 3.84 -3.04
N ALA A 132 -15.36 3.48 -1.89
CA ALA A 132 -14.75 2.58 -0.91
C ALA A 132 -14.15 1.30 -1.52
N LYS A 133 -14.84 0.68 -2.50
CA LYS A 133 -14.36 -0.51 -3.22
C LYS A 133 -13.07 -0.25 -4.01
N HIS A 134 -13.03 0.79 -4.83
CA HIS A 134 -11.85 1.11 -5.65
C HIS A 134 -10.69 1.66 -4.82
N ASN A 135 -11.00 2.44 -3.77
CA ASN A 135 -10.01 2.88 -2.79
C ASN A 135 -9.34 1.68 -2.09
N PHE A 136 -10.13 0.67 -1.70
CA PHE A 136 -9.60 -0.56 -1.12
C PHE A 136 -8.74 -1.35 -2.11
N LEU A 137 -9.19 -1.51 -3.36
CA LEU A 137 -8.40 -2.20 -4.39
C LEU A 137 -7.05 -1.51 -4.60
N LYS A 138 -7.02 -0.18 -4.71
CA LYS A 138 -5.79 0.59 -4.88
C LYS A 138 -4.82 0.49 -3.69
N LYS A 139 -5.34 0.42 -2.46
CA LYS A 139 -4.48 0.27 -1.26
C LYS A 139 -3.81 -1.09 -1.17
N ASN A 140 -4.47 -2.14 -1.69
CA ASN A 140 -3.96 -3.51 -1.62
C ASN A 140 -3.18 -3.91 -2.88
N PHE A 141 -3.43 -3.27 -4.00
CA PHE A 141 -2.82 -3.57 -5.29
C PHE A 141 -2.44 -2.28 -6.01
N ASN A 142 -1.24 -2.22 -6.59
CA ASN A 142 -0.89 -1.13 -7.49
C ASN A 142 -1.91 -1.07 -8.65
N GLN A 143 -2.25 0.13 -9.14
CA GLN A 143 -3.28 0.31 -10.17
C GLN A 143 -3.02 -0.56 -11.42
N THR A 144 -1.77 -0.59 -11.87
CA THR A 144 -1.34 -1.42 -13.01
C THR A 144 -1.38 -2.92 -12.70
N GLU A 145 -1.16 -3.32 -11.45
CA GLU A 145 -1.22 -4.73 -11.04
C GLU A 145 -2.67 -5.23 -11.02
N THR A 146 -3.59 -4.39 -10.54
CA THR A 146 -5.03 -4.67 -10.59
C THR A 146 -5.49 -4.86 -12.03
N GLY A 147 -5.12 -3.94 -12.93
CA GLY A 147 -5.44 -4.05 -14.35
C GLY A 147 -4.90 -5.34 -14.98
N LYS A 148 -3.61 -5.64 -14.77
CA LYS A 148 -3.00 -6.89 -15.29
C LYS A 148 -3.71 -8.15 -14.78
N LYS A 149 -4.04 -8.22 -13.49
CA LYS A 149 -4.79 -9.36 -12.90
C LYS A 149 -6.22 -9.47 -13.46
N MET A 150 -6.89 -8.35 -13.73
CA MET A 150 -8.22 -8.36 -14.34
C MET A 150 -8.17 -8.89 -15.78
N PHE A 151 -7.21 -8.43 -16.58
CA PHE A 151 -7.03 -8.94 -17.95
C PHE A 151 -6.69 -10.43 -17.97
N LEU A 152 -5.90 -10.92 -17.01
CA LEU A 152 -5.61 -12.36 -16.90
C LEU A 152 -6.86 -13.20 -16.65
N ARG A 153 -7.69 -12.78 -15.69
CA ARG A 153 -8.96 -13.49 -15.42
C ARG A 153 -9.92 -13.42 -16.60
N LEU A 154 -9.98 -12.28 -17.29
CA LEU A 154 -10.82 -12.14 -18.47
C LEU A 154 -10.31 -13.01 -19.62
N LEU A 155 -8.99 -13.16 -19.77
CA LEU A 155 -8.39 -14.05 -20.76
C LEU A 155 -8.74 -15.51 -20.47
N GLU A 156 -8.63 -15.97 -19.22
CA GLU A 156 -9.05 -17.32 -18.81
C GLU A 156 -10.52 -17.57 -19.18
N SER A 157 -11.41 -16.63 -18.83
CA SER A 157 -12.83 -16.70 -19.17
C SER A 157 -13.09 -16.68 -20.68
N ALA A 158 -12.36 -15.86 -21.44
CA ALA A 158 -12.52 -15.73 -22.89
C ALA A 158 -12.03 -17.00 -23.63
N GLN A 159 -10.98 -17.64 -23.12
CA GLN A 159 -10.49 -18.93 -23.62
C GLN A 159 -11.52 -20.04 -23.40
N GLU A 160 -12.12 -20.11 -22.20
CA GLU A 160 -13.19 -21.06 -21.89
C GLU A 160 -14.42 -20.85 -22.79
N ALA A 161 -14.77 -19.59 -23.06
CA ALA A 161 -15.88 -19.21 -23.94
C ALA A 161 -15.55 -19.29 -25.45
N GLN A 162 -14.31 -19.61 -25.82
CA GLN A 162 -13.81 -19.63 -27.21
C GLN A 162 -14.01 -18.31 -27.97
N GLU A 163 -13.92 -17.17 -27.26
CA GLU A 163 -14.04 -15.83 -27.83
C GLU A 163 -12.72 -15.37 -28.46
N LEU A 164 -12.42 -15.89 -29.65
CA LEU A 164 -11.10 -15.73 -30.31
C LEU A 164 -10.64 -14.26 -30.46
N GLU A 165 -11.55 -13.35 -30.83
CA GLU A 165 -11.21 -11.92 -30.97
C GLU A 165 -10.84 -11.28 -29.62
N LEU A 166 -11.57 -11.62 -28.57
CA LEU A 166 -11.31 -11.10 -27.23
C LEU A 166 -10.00 -11.68 -26.66
N VAL A 167 -9.73 -12.96 -26.91
CA VAL A 167 -8.46 -13.60 -26.56
C VAL A 167 -7.29 -12.86 -27.21
N ALA A 168 -7.33 -12.63 -28.53
CA ALA A 168 -6.28 -11.92 -29.25
C ALA A 168 -6.05 -10.49 -28.70
N PHE A 169 -7.12 -9.74 -28.45
CA PHE A 169 -7.03 -8.41 -27.86
C PHE A 169 -6.37 -8.40 -26.47
N LEU A 170 -6.76 -9.35 -25.61
CA LEU A 170 -6.20 -9.47 -24.26
C LEU A 170 -4.74 -9.90 -24.29
N GLU A 171 -4.37 -10.76 -25.24
CA GLU A 171 -2.98 -11.17 -25.45
C GLU A 171 -2.09 -9.99 -25.85
N GLU A 172 -2.57 -9.13 -26.75
CA GLU A 172 -1.87 -7.90 -27.12
C GLU A 172 -1.65 -6.98 -25.91
N ILE A 173 -2.68 -6.73 -25.11
CA ILE A 173 -2.57 -5.91 -23.90
C ILE A 173 -1.53 -6.49 -22.94
N LEU A 174 -1.60 -7.79 -22.65
CA LEU A 174 -0.71 -8.44 -21.70
C LEU A 174 0.74 -8.50 -22.21
N SER A 175 0.94 -8.60 -23.54
CA SER A 175 2.27 -8.51 -24.15
C SER A 175 2.92 -7.13 -23.94
N VAL A 176 2.13 -6.04 -23.92
CA VAL A 176 2.64 -4.68 -23.63
C VAL A 176 3.14 -4.59 -22.19
N TYR A 177 2.44 -5.20 -21.22
CA TYR A 177 2.93 -5.27 -19.84
C TYR A 177 4.30 -5.97 -19.76
N GLU A 178 4.49 -7.08 -20.46
CA GLU A 178 5.77 -7.80 -20.50
C GLU A 178 6.87 -6.99 -21.18
N LYS A 179 6.59 -6.44 -22.36
CA LYS A 179 7.52 -5.62 -23.14
C LYS A 179 8.11 -4.47 -22.32
N HIS A 180 7.30 -3.85 -21.46
CA HIS A 180 7.71 -2.74 -20.61
C HIS A 180 8.16 -3.15 -19.20
N GLY A 181 8.21 -4.46 -18.89
CA GLY A 181 8.58 -4.95 -17.56
C GLY A 181 7.63 -4.55 -16.44
N ILE A 182 6.38 -4.22 -16.77
CA ILE A 182 5.37 -3.76 -15.80
C ILE A 182 4.77 -4.99 -15.11
N ASN A 183 4.90 -5.02 -13.77
CA ASN A 183 4.41 -6.09 -12.91
C ASN A 183 4.93 -7.48 -13.34
N GLY A 184 6.24 -7.58 -13.60
CA GLY A 184 6.88 -8.82 -14.05
C GLY A 184 6.75 -10.00 -13.08
N HIS A 185 6.42 -9.75 -11.80
CA HIS A 185 6.08 -10.79 -10.82
C HIS A 185 4.74 -11.48 -11.11
N VAL A 186 3.86 -10.86 -11.90
CA VAL A 186 2.60 -11.43 -12.35
C VAL A 186 2.84 -12.06 -13.72
N VAL A 187 3.15 -13.35 -13.72
CA VAL A 187 3.42 -14.13 -14.94
C VAL A 187 2.11 -14.67 -15.49
N TRP A 188 1.88 -14.46 -16.78
CA TRP A 188 0.81 -15.12 -17.50
C TRP A 188 1.35 -16.32 -18.25
N LYS A 189 0.64 -17.44 -18.18
CA LYS A 189 0.99 -18.62 -18.96
C LYS A 189 0.37 -18.42 -20.33
N LYS A 190 1.21 -18.13 -21.33
CA LYS A 190 0.76 -18.19 -22.72
C LYS A 190 0.21 -19.60 -22.94
N PRO A 191 -0.99 -19.76 -23.53
CA PRO A 191 -1.39 -21.07 -23.99
C PRO A 191 -0.30 -21.54 -24.95
N ASP A 192 0.20 -22.76 -24.75
CA ASP A 192 1.07 -23.41 -25.74
C ASP A 192 0.25 -23.47 -27.03
N LEU A 193 0.51 -22.53 -27.94
CA LEU A 193 0.15 -22.71 -29.34
C LEU A 193 0.98 -23.90 -29.78
N GLY A 194 0.39 -25.09 -29.69
CA GLY A 194 0.94 -26.30 -30.25
C GLY A 194 1.39 -25.97 -31.66
N THR A 195 2.70 -25.96 -31.87
CA THR A 195 3.29 -25.92 -33.19
C THR A 195 2.96 -27.27 -33.83
N GLU A 196 1.77 -27.37 -34.43
CA GLU A 196 1.50 -28.38 -35.43
C GLU A 196 2.15 -27.94 -36.74
N ASN A 197 3.40 -28.35 -36.92
CA ASN A 197 3.95 -29.09 -38.07
C ASN A 197 5.48 -29.09 -38.05
#